data_AF-A0A925R7Z2-F1
#
_entry.id   AF-A0A925R7Z2-F1
#
_cell.length_a   1.000
_cell.length_b   1.000
_cell.length_c   1.000
_cell.angle_alpha   90.00
_cell.angle_beta   90.00
_cell.angle_gamma   90.00
#
_symmetry.space_group_name_H-M   'P 1'
#
loop_
_entity.id
_entity.type
_entity.pdbx_description
1 polymer ?
#
loop_
_entity_poly.entity_id
_entity_poly.type
_entity_poly.pdbx_seq_one_letter_code
_entity_poly.pdbx_strand_id
1 'polypeptide(L)'
;KGQLRVLPKAEILGRLYSCGFRLLEYTENECLLTFVAQKIKLPDYNTNPSFGPIFKMKRMGKNGMIIHVYKLRTMHAYSEYLQSYINETNGLAVGGKFKNDFRISSYGRFFRKFWIDELPMLINFIRGDIKLFGVRPISKHYFNLYSEELKQLRIMHKPGLIPPFYVDLPKTLEEIIDSELRYLNAYEKSPILTDIRYFVMVFYTIVIRRARSN
;
A
#
# COMPACT_ATOMS: atom_id res chain seq x y z
N LYS A 1 14.88 -0.11 -26.93
CA LYS A 1 15.36 0.22 -25.56
C LYS A 1 15.49 -1.08 -24.78
N GLY A 2 16.70 -1.57 -24.46
CA GLY A 2 16.82 -2.83 -23.70
C GLY A 2 18.15 -3.59 -23.78
N GLN A 3 19.06 -3.26 -24.69
CA GLN A 3 20.39 -3.89 -24.70
C GLN A 3 21.20 -3.43 -23.48
N LEU A 4 21.86 -4.39 -22.81
CA LEU A 4 22.75 -4.20 -21.65
C LEU A 4 22.09 -3.71 -20.34
N ARG A 5 20.77 -3.84 -20.18
CA ARG A 5 20.12 -3.51 -18.91
C ARG A 5 20.21 -4.68 -17.93
N VAL A 6 20.82 -4.45 -16.77
CA VAL A 6 20.74 -5.37 -15.63
C VAL A 6 19.31 -5.39 -15.11
N LEU A 7 18.67 -6.56 -15.14
CA LEU A 7 17.32 -6.75 -14.63
C LEU A 7 17.39 -7.28 -13.19
N PRO A 8 16.72 -6.62 -12.24
CA PRO A 8 16.64 -7.15 -10.88
C PRO A 8 15.82 -8.44 -10.88
N LYS A 9 16.15 -9.36 -9.97
CA LYS A 9 15.42 -10.62 -9.75
C LYS A 9 13.90 -10.43 -9.70
N ALA A 10 13.43 -9.39 -9.01
CA ALA A 10 12.00 -9.06 -8.95
C ALA A 10 11.36 -8.78 -10.31
N GLU A 11 12.06 -8.10 -11.22
CA GLU A 11 11.56 -7.83 -12.57
C GLU A 11 11.60 -9.11 -13.43
N ILE A 12 12.64 -9.93 -13.30
CA ILE A 12 12.75 -11.22 -14.02
C ILE A 12 11.61 -12.15 -13.63
N LEU A 13 11.45 -12.42 -12.33
CA LEU A 13 10.38 -13.28 -11.83
C LEU A 13 9.00 -12.67 -12.08
N GLY A 14 8.85 -11.35 -11.96
CA GLY A 14 7.60 -10.67 -12.25
C GLY A 14 7.14 -10.85 -13.70
N ARG A 15 8.08 -10.75 -14.65
CA ARG A 15 7.81 -11.03 -16.07
C ARG A 15 7.39 -12.48 -16.29
N LEU A 16 8.09 -13.42 -15.68
CA LEU A 16 7.75 -14.84 -15.72
C LEU A 16 6.30 -15.10 -15.26
N TYR A 17 5.91 -14.53 -14.11
CA TYR A 17 4.54 -14.64 -13.59
C TYR A 17 3.50 -13.94 -14.49
N SER A 18 3.85 -12.79 -15.08
CA SER A 18 2.96 -12.10 -16.05
C SER A 18 2.70 -12.95 -17.30
N CYS A 19 3.65 -13.79 -17.69
CA CYS A 19 3.50 -14.75 -18.79
C CYS A 19 2.71 -16.01 -18.42
N GLY A 20 2.19 -16.11 -17.18
CA GLY A 20 1.38 -17.24 -16.71
C GLY A 20 2.17 -18.43 -16.18
N PHE A 21 3.45 -18.24 -15.88
CA PHE A 21 4.29 -19.26 -15.25
C PHE A 21 4.27 -19.14 -13.73
N ARG A 22 4.31 -20.28 -13.04
CA ARG A 22 4.56 -20.39 -11.61
C ARG A 22 6.01 -20.83 -11.41
N LEU A 23 6.71 -20.16 -10.50
CA LEU A 23 8.06 -20.55 -10.08
C LEU A 23 7.96 -21.78 -9.17
N LEU A 24 8.72 -22.84 -9.48
CA LEU A 24 8.84 -24.03 -8.63
C LEU A 24 10.07 -23.91 -7.74
N GLU A 25 11.22 -23.66 -8.36
CA GLU A 25 12.51 -23.54 -7.68
C GLU A 25 13.35 -22.46 -8.35
N TYR A 26 14.24 -21.85 -7.58
CA TYR A 26 15.28 -21.00 -8.13
C TYR A 26 16.56 -21.12 -7.30
N THR A 27 17.70 -20.96 -7.97
CA THR A 27 19.02 -20.88 -7.35
C THR A 27 19.71 -19.60 -7.81
N GLU A 28 20.40 -18.96 -6.88
CA GLU A 28 21.09 -17.70 -7.10
C GLU A 28 22.53 -17.85 -6.62
N ASN A 29 23.45 -17.89 -7.58
CA ASN A 29 24.90 -17.85 -7.35
C ASN A 29 25.41 -16.48 -7.82
N GLU A 30 26.63 -16.08 -7.44
CA GLU A 30 27.14 -14.70 -7.62
C GLU A 30 26.94 -14.08 -9.01
N CYS A 31 26.92 -14.90 -10.07
CA CYS A 31 26.74 -14.44 -11.46
C CYS A 31 25.51 -15.01 -12.17
N LEU A 32 24.75 -15.93 -11.56
CA LEU A 32 23.72 -16.71 -12.25
C LEU A 32 22.45 -16.86 -11.39
N LEU A 33 21.33 -16.48 -11.98
CA LEU A 33 19.99 -16.80 -11.49
C LEU A 33 19.39 -17.89 -12.37
N THR A 34 19.28 -19.10 -11.84
CA THR A 34 18.64 -20.24 -12.52
C THR A 34 17.28 -20.49 -11.88
N PHE A 35 16.27 -20.83 -12.68
CA PHE A 35 14.94 -21.12 -12.16
C PHE A 35 14.25 -22.23 -12.96
N VAL A 36 13.41 -23.00 -12.26
CA VAL A 36 12.49 -23.98 -12.83
C VAL A 36 11.08 -23.43 -12.68
N ALA A 37 10.33 -23.39 -13.78
CA ALA A 37 8.99 -22.81 -13.81
C ALA A 37 8.02 -23.67 -14.61
N GLN A 38 6.77 -23.70 -14.17
CA GLN A 38 5.68 -24.43 -14.81
C GLN A 38 4.67 -23.45 -15.40
N LYS A 39 4.25 -23.66 -16.65
CA LYS A 39 3.16 -22.88 -17.23
C LYS A 39 1.83 -23.37 -16.68
N ILE A 40 1.12 -22.50 -15.97
CA ILE A 40 -0.15 -22.85 -15.30
C ILE A 40 -1.35 -22.11 -15.89
N LYS A 41 -1.13 -20.99 -16.57
CA LYS A 41 -2.19 -20.18 -17.17
C LYS A 41 -1.72 -19.43 -18.41
N LEU A 42 -2.67 -18.83 -19.12
CA LEU A 42 -2.38 -17.87 -20.17
C LEU A 42 -1.74 -16.61 -19.59
N PRO A 43 -0.92 -15.89 -20.38
CA PRO A 43 -0.37 -14.60 -19.96
C PRO A 43 -1.47 -13.63 -19.53
N ASP A 44 -1.20 -12.91 -18.45
CA ASP A 44 -2.11 -11.93 -17.84
C ASP A 44 -1.35 -10.61 -17.72
N TYR A 45 -1.49 -9.78 -18.75
CA TYR A 45 -0.84 -8.48 -18.81
C TYR A 45 -1.83 -7.39 -18.42
N ASN A 46 -1.36 -6.45 -17.62
CA ASN A 46 -2.09 -5.21 -17.42
C ASN A 46 -2.07 -4.46 -18.76
N THR A 47 -3.26 -4.19 -19.32
CA THR A 47 -3.42 -3.49 -20.60
C THR A 47 -3.03 -2.02 -20.52
N ASN A 48 -2.93 -1.45 -19.31
CA ASN A 48 -2.49 -0.08 -19.09
C ASN A 48 -1.41 0.01 -18.01
N PRO A 49 -0.18 -0.46 -18.29
CA PRO A 49 0.91 -0.44 -17.34
C PRO A 49 1.43 0.98 -17.11
N SER A 50 1.58 1.37 -15.84
CA SER A 50 2.32 2.58 -15.49
C SER A 50 3.81 2.24 -15.48
N PHE A 51 4.60 2.97 -16.26
CA PHE A 51 6.07 2.86 -16.28
C PHE A 51 6.79 4.02 -15.58
N GLY A 52 6.06 5.08 -15.24
CA GLY A 52 6.61 6.27 -14.60
C GLY A 52 6.99 6.07 -13.13
N PRO A 53 7.80 7.00 -12.58
CA PRO A 53 8.13 7.03 -11.16
C PRO A 53 6.91 7.35 -10.29
N ILE A 54 5.89 8.02 -10.83
CA ILE A 54 4.60 8.24 -10.18
C ILE A 54 3.59 7.25 -10.78
N PHE A 55 2.85 6.59 -9.90
CA PHE A 55 1.74 5.72 -10.29
C PHE A 55 0.49 6.08 -9.50
N LYS A 56 -0.67 5.67 -10.02
CA LYS A 56 -1.98 5.91 -9.41
C LYS A 56 -2.62 4.59 -8.98
N MET A 57 -3.20 4.59 -7.79
CA MET A 57 -3.93 3.44 -7.24
C MET A 57 -5.41 3.77 -7.12
N LYS A 58 -6.28 2.86 -7.56
CA LYS A 58 -7.72 2.97 -7.32
C LYS A 58 -8.01 2.71 -5.83
N ARG A 59 -8.75 3.63 -5.22
CA ARG A 59 -9.13 3.60 -3.80
C ARG A 59 -10.57 4.05 -3.63
N MET A 60 -11.21 3.59 -2.55
CA MET A 60 -12.54 4.04 -2.16
C MET A 60 -12.44 5.44 -1.55
N GLY A 61 -13.26 6.36 -2.05
CA GLY A 61 -13.42 7.72 -1.55
C GLY A 61 -14.83 7.99 -1.04
N LYS A 62 -15.14 9.27 -0.82
CA LYS A 62 -16.45 9.72 -0.35
C LYS A 62 -17.57 9.32 -1.33
N ASN A 63 -18.75 9.02 -0.81
CA ASN A 63 -19.94 8.54 -1.52
C ASN A 63 -19.70 7.27 -2.34
N GLY A 64 -18.70 6.45 -1.96
CA GLY A 64 -18.35 5.23 -2.68
C GLY A 64 -17.63 5.46 -4.01
N MET A 65 -17.28 6.71 -4.33
CA MET A 65 -16.60 7.05 -5.58
C MET A 65 -15.16 6.52 -5.57
N ILE A 66 -14.70 6.04 -6.73
CA ILE A 66 -13.32 5.58 -6.88
C ILE A 66 -12.42 6.79 -7.14
N ILE A 67 -11.48 7.03 -6.22
CA ILE A 67 -10.43 8.04 -6.35
C ILE A 67 -9.11 7.40 -6.78
N HIS A 68 -8.27 8.19 -7.44
CA HIS A 68 -6.93 7.77 -7.88
C HIS A 68 -5.87 8.39 -6.98
N VAL A 69 -5.36 7.60 -6.04
CA VAL A 69 -4.32 8.04 -5.10
C VAL A 69 -2.95 7.93 -5.75
N TYR A 70 -2.20 9.03 -5.81
CA TYR A 70 -0.87 9.08 -6.40
C TYR A 70 0.21 8.68 -5.41
N LYS A 71 1.19 7.88 -5.85
CA LYS A 71 2.34 7.48 -5.05
C LYS A 71 3.61 7.39 -5.89
N LEU A 72 4.78 7.49 -5.25
CA LEU A 72 6.03 7.13 -5.91
C LEU A 72 6.22 5.63 -5.96
N ARG A 73 6.69 5.16 -7.10
CA ARG A 73 7.05 3.77 -7.36
C ARG A 73 8.27 3.42 -6.52
N THR A 74 8.04 2.53 -5.56
CA THR A 74 9.08 2.01 -4.67
C THR A 74 9.48 0.58 -5.01
N MET A 75 8.69 -0.10 -5.85
CA MET A 75 8.89 -1.50 -6.24
C MET A 75 9.39 -1.61 -7.68
N HIS A 76 10.09 -2.70 -7.99
CA HIS A 76 10.55 -3.03 -9.33
C HIS A 76 9.37 -3.26 -10.29
N ALA A 77 9.61 -3.09 -11.59
CA ALA A 77 8.59 -3.35 -12.61
C ALA A 77 8.15 -4.82 -12.57
N TYR A 78 6.88 -5.08 -12.91
CA TYR A 78 6.26 -6.42 -12.89
C TYR A 78 6.19 -7.11 -11.51
N SER A 79 6.59 -6.44 -10.44
CA SER A 79 6.58 -7.03 -9.11
C SER A 79 5.17 -7.23 -8.53
N GLU A 80 4.15 -6.58 -9.10
CA GLU A 80 2.74 -6.80 -8.76
C GLU A 80 2.30 -8.26 -9.01
N TYR A 81 2.87 -8.92 -10.02
CA TYR A 81 2.56 -10.30 -10.36
C TYR A 81 3.13 -11.31 -9.37
N LEU A 82 4.08 -10.89 -8.54
CA LEU A 82 4.70 -11.71 -7.50
C LEU A 82 3.91 -11.70 -6.19
N GLN A 83 2.75 -11.05 -6.13
CA GLN A 83 1.98 -10.93 -4.88
C GLN A 83 1.62 -12.29 -4.28
N SER A 84 1.13 -13.24 -5.08
CA SER A 84 0.79 -14.59 -4.58
C SER A 84 2.03 -15.34 -4.11
N TYR A 85 3.11 -15.29 -4.88
CA TYR A 85 4.38 -15.90 -4.52
C TYR A 85 4.91 -15.39 -3.18
N ILE A 86 4.95 -14.08 -3.00
CA ILE A 86 5.40 -13.46 -1.74
C ILE A 86 4.49 -13.81 -0.57
N ASN A 87 3.18 -13.95 -0.79
CA ASN A 87 2.24 -14.40 0.25
C ASN A 87 2.52 -15.84 0.69
N GLU A 88 2.93 -16.72 -0.24
CA GLU A 88 3.25 -18.13 0.01
C GLU A 88 4.62 -18.28 0.69
N THR A 89 5.63 -17.50 0.26
CA THR A 89 7.01 -17.67 0.72
C THR A 89 7.40 -16.83 1.91
N ASN A 90 6.78 -15.66 2.09
CA ASN A 90 7.20 -14.71 3.12
C ASN A 90 6.13 -14.63 4.22
N GLY A 91 6.57 -14.80 5.47
CA GLY A 91 5.73 -14.51 6.63
C GLY A 91 5.36 -13.02 6.71
N LEU A 92 4.19 -12.74 7.29
CA LEU A 92 3.78 -11.39 7.64
C LEU A 92 4.59 -10.92 8.86
N ALA A 93 5.23 -9.75 8.74
CA ALA A 93 5.76 -8.98 9.83
C ALA A 93 4.63 -8.20 10.55
N VAL A 94 4.95 -7.67 11.73
CA VAL A 94 4.04 -6.82 12.53
C VAL A 94 3.47 -5.70 11.66
N GLY A 95 2.14 -5.52 11.70
CA GLY A 95 1.43 -4.56 10.84
C GLY A 95 1.09 -5.06 9.43
N GLY A 96 1.23 -6.36 9.16
CA GLY A 96 0.76 -7.00 7.92
C GLY A 96 1.66 -6.80 6.70
N LYS A 97 2.93 -6.43 6.89
CA LYS A 97 3.92 -6.24 5.81
C LYS A 97 4.72 -7.53 5.59
N PHE A 98 5.11 -7.86 4.36
CA PHE A 98 5.98 -9.03 4.12
C PHE A 98 7.39 -8.81 4.66
N LYS A 99 7.91 -9.77 5.42
CA LYS A 99 9.32 -9.78 5.83
C LYS A 99 10.20 -9.96 4.58
N ASN A 100 11.31 -9.22 4.48
CA ASN A 100 12.30 -9.35 3.38
C ASN A 100 11.70 -9.28 1.96
N ASP A 101 10.81 -8.32 1.70
CA ASP A 101 10.19 -8.14 0.38
C ASP A 101 11.20 -7.63 -0.66
N PHE A 102 11.79 -8.54 -1.44
CA PHE A 102 12.76 -8.24 -2.50
C PHE A 102 12.17 -7.48 -3.69
N ARG A 103 10.84 -7.29 -3.73
CA ARG A 103 10.19 -6.45 -4.74
C ARG A 103 10.49 -4.97 -4.55
N ILE A 104 10.84 -4.55 -3.33
CA ILE A 104 11.12 -3.16 -3.00
C ILE A 104 12.58 -2.84 -3.37
N SER A 105 12.76 -1.84 -4.22
CA SER A 105 14.08 -1.35 -4.60
C SER A 105 14.85 -0.72 -3.43
N SER A 106 16.18 -0.64 -3.51
CA SER A 106 17.01 -0.03 -2.46
C SER A 106 16.64 1.44 -2.20
N TYR A 107 16.44 2.23 -3.25
CA TYR A 107 15.93 3.60 -3.11
C TYR A 107 14.47 3.63 -2.66
N GLY A 108 13.65 2.64 -3.07
CA GLY A 108 12.27 2.50 -2.60
C GLY A 108 12.18 2.27 -1.09
N ARG A 109 13.12 1.50 -0.50
CA ARG A 109 13.23 1.34 0.95
C ARG A 109 13.53 2.68 1.64
N PHE A 110 14.43 3.48 1.07
CA PHE A 110 14.70 4.83 1.55
C PHE A 110 13.45 5.71 1.47
N PHE A 111 12.75 5.74 0.33
CA PHE A 111 11.54 6.54 0.17
C PHE A 111 10.45 6.17 1.17
N ARG A 112 10.20 4.86 1.40
CA ARG A 112 9.23 4.41 2.41
C ARG A 112 9.63 4.79 3.84
N LYS A 113 10.93 4.67 4.16
CA LYS A 113 11.45 5.01 5.50
C LYS A 113 11.23 6.49 5.85
N PHE A 114 11.29 7.37 4.86
CA PHE A 114 11.12 8.81 5.00
C PHE A 114 9.77 9.33 4.48
N TRP A 115 8.83 8.44 4.13
CA TRP A 115 7.49 8.77 3.63
C TRP A 115 7.48 9.63 2.35
N ILE A 116 8.60 9.63 1.64
CA ILE A 116 8.76 10.33 0.36
C ILE A 116 7.81 9.69 -0.68
N ASP A 117 7.50 8.40 -0.53
CA ASP A 117 6.62 7.69 -1.46
C ASP A 117 5.16 8.16 -1.43
N GLU A 118 4.72 8.77 -0.33
CA GLU A 118 3.38 9.31 -0.18
C GLU A 118 3.28 10.80 -0.53
N LEU A 119 4.40 11.49 -0.80
CA LEU A 119 4.38 12.91 -1.18
C LEU A 119 3.46 13.22 -2.37
N PRO A 120 3.38 12.38 -3.44
CA PRO A 120 2.43 12.64 -4.52
C PRO A 120 0.95 12.64 -4.08
N MET A 121 0.61 12.05 -2.93
CA MET A 121 -0.74 12.12 -2.37
C MET A 121 -1.15 13.55 -1.98
N LEU A 122 -0.19 14.48 -1.79
CA LEU A 122 -0.49 15.89 -1.59
C LEU A 122 -1.27 16.48 -2.77
N ILE A 123 -1.09 15.96 -3.98
CA ILE A 123 -1.88 16.36 -5.15
C ILE A 123 -3.36 16.02 -4.94
N ASN A 124 -3.66 14.85 -4.35
CA ASN A 124 -5.03 14.47 -4.01
C ASN A 124 -5.64 15.36 -2.92
N PHE A 125 -4.81 15.78 -1.95
CA PHE A 125 -5.24 16.69 -0.90
C PHE A 125 -5.60 18.07 -1.47
N ILE A 126 -4.73 18.63 -2.32
CA ILE A 126 -4.97 19.93 -2.97
C ILE A 126 -6.20 19.88 -3.89
N ARG A 127 -6.41 18.75 -4.59
CA ARG A 127 -7.61 18.51 -5.41
C ARG A 127 -8.89 18.32 -4.59
N GLY A 128 -8.77 18.11 -3.28
CA GLY A 128 -9.91 17.82 -2.40
C GLY A 128 -10.46 16.40 -2.50
N ASP A 129 -9.73 15.45 -3.11
CA ASP A 129 -10.09 14.03 -3.17
C ASP A 129 -9.97 13.37 -1.77
N ILE A 130 -8.99 13.84 -0.98
CA ILE A 130 -8.69 13.39 0.38
C ILE A 130 -8.59 14.60 1.31
N LYS A 131 -8.75 14.38 2.62
CA LYS A 131 -8.49 15.38 3.66
C LYS A 131 -7.18 15.09 4.40
N LEU A 132 -6.76 15.98 5.30
CA LEU A 132 -5.52 15.81 6.05
C LEU A 132 -5.64 14.67 7.08
N PHE A 133 -6.66 14.72 7.94
CA PHE A 133 -6.94 13.70 8.96
C PHE A 133 -8.15 12.88 8.59
N GLY A 134 -8.06 11.56 8.68
CA GLY A 134 -9.16 10.66 8.37
C GLY A 134 -8.71 9.26 8.04
N VAL A 135 -9.67 8.33 7.99
CA VAL A 135 -9.38 6.92 7.67
C VAL A 135 -8.61 6.78 6.36
N ARG A 136 -7.65 5.85 6.31
CA ARG A 136 -6.78 5.66 5.15
C ARG A 136 -7.62 5.28 3.92
N PRO A 137 -7.31 5.79 2.71
CA PRO A 137 -7.94 5.29 1.50
C PRO A 137 -7.50 3.84 1.23
N ILE A 138 -8.46 2.93 1.19
CA ILE A 138 -8.21 1.49 0.96
C ILE A 138 -8.73 1.01 -0.40
N SER A 139 -8.25 -0.14 -0.85
CA SER A 139 -8.73 -0.75 -2.10
C SER A 139 -10.16 -1.28 -1.94
N LYS A 140 -10.89 -1.44 -3.04
CA LYS A 140 -12.22 -2.07 -3.03
C LYS A 140 -12.20 -3.48 -2.42
N HIS A 141 -11.12 -4.24 -2.65
CA HIS A 141 -10.96 -5.57 -2.06
C HIS A 141 -10.92 -5.52 -0.53
N TYR A 142 -10.06 -4.68 0.05
CA TYR A 142 -10.02 -4.50 1.51
C TYR A 142 -11.33 -3.92 2.06
N PHE A 143 -11.98 -3.04 1.30
CA PHE A 143 -13.22 -2.41 1.71
C PHE A 143 -14.33 -3.44 1.88
N ASN A 144 -14.35 -4.45 1.01
CA ASN A 144 -15.32 -5.53 1.07
C ASN A 144 -15.16 -6.42 2.30
N LEU A 145 -13.98 -6.47 2.94
CA LEU A 145 -13.73 -7.25 4.16
C LEU A 145 -14.39 -6.65 5.40
N TYR A 146 -14.85 -5.39 5.34
CA TYR A 146 -15.41 -4.69 6.50
C TYR A 146 -16.90 -4.96 6.66
N SER A 147 -17.42 -4.75 7.88
CA SER A 147 -18.86 -4.77 8.16
C SER A 147 -19.60 -3.71 7.35
N GLU A 148 -20.88 -3.93 7.07
CA GLU A 148 -21.69 -2.98 6.28
C GLU A 148 -21.80 -1.62 6.97
N GLU A 149 -21.94 -1.61 8.29
CA GLU A 149 -21.93 -0.40 9.11
C GLU A 149 -20.67 0.45 8.88
N LEU A 150 -19.49 -0.17 8.99
CA LEU A 150 -18.23 0.55 8.79
C LEU A 150 -18.04 0.99 7.34
N LYS A 151 -18.52 0.20 6.37
CA LYS A 151 -18.50 0.59 4.95
C LYS A 151 -19.27 1.89 4.74
N GLN A 152 -20.50 1.97 5.26
CA GLN A 152 -21.34 3.16 5.16
C GLN A 152 -20.67 4.37 5.82
N LEU A 153 -20.18 4.21 7.06
CA LEU A 153 -19.52 5.28 7.78
C LEU A 153 -18.28 5.80 7.05
N ARG A 154 -17.47 4.91 6.45
CA ARG A 154 -16.29 5.32 5.68
C ARG A 154 -16.63 6.08 4.41
N ILE A 155 -17.69 5.71 3.68
CA ILE A 155 -18.07 6.41 2.45
C ILE A 155 -18.74 7.76 2.72
N MET A 156 -19.33 7.98 3.90
CA MET A 156 -19.89 9.29 4.26
C MET A 156 -18.82 10.39 4.39
N HIS A 157 -17.57 10.01 4.63
CA HIS A 157 -16.47 10.94 4.86
C HIS A 157 -15.38 10.84 3.79
N LYS A 158 -14.63 11.93 3.60
CA LYS A 158 -13.41 11.88 2.78
C LYS A 158 -12.33 11.10 3.52
N PRO A 159 -11.58 10.21 2.84
CA PRO A 159 -10.44 9.55 3.46
C PRO A 159 -9.33 10.56 3.78
N GLY A 160 -8.44 10.20 4.70
CA GLY A 160 -7.37 11.06 5.19
C GLY A 160 -5.97 10.64 4.73
N LEU A 161 -5.08 11.62 4.64
CA LEU A 161 -3.64 11.40 4.48
C LEU A 161 -3.04 10.77 5.75
N ILE A 162 -3.49 11.26 6.92
CA ILE A 162 -3.06 10.83 8.24
C ILE A 162 -4.20 10.07 8.93
N PRO A 163 -4.12 8.73 9.01
CA PRO A 163 -5.12 7.89 9.67
C PRO A 163 -5.05 7.90 11.20
N PRO A 164 -6.18 7.64 11.87
CA PRO A 164 -6.27 7.63 13.33
C PRO A 164 -5.43 6.52 13.97
N PHE A 165 -5.18 5.42 13.27
CA PHE A 165 -4.38 4.31 13.78
C PHE A 165 -2.93 4.70 14.11
N TYR A 166 -2.41 5.85 13.66
CA TYR A 166 -1.09 6.34 14.10
C TYR A 166 -1.06 6.71 15.58
N VAL A 167 -2.22 6.95 16.18
CA VAL A 167 -2.37 7.16 17.62
C VAL A 167 -2.38 5.82 18.35
N ASP A 168 -3.20 4.88 17.87
CA ASP A 168 -3.49 3.63 18.58
C ASP A 168 -2.44 2.55 18.33
N LEU A 169 -1.67 2.65 17.24
CA LEU A 169 -0.66 1.69 16.79
C LEU A 169 -1.15 0.23 16.80
N PRO A 170 -2.29 -0.06 16.15
CA PRO A 170 -2.90 -1.38 16.15
C PRO A 170 -2.03 -2.43 15.44
N LYS A 171 -2.09 -3.66 15.92
CA LYS A 171 -1.36 -4.83 15.41
C LYS A 171 -2.24 -5.76 14.59
N THR A 172 -3.53 -5.83 14.89
CA THR A 172 -4.50 -6.72 14.23
C THR A 172 -5.49 -5.93 13.37
N LEU A 173 -6.19 -6.63 12.46
CA LEU A 173 -7.24 -6.01 11.64
C LEU A 173 -8.40 -5.48 12.51
N GLU A 174 -8.76 -6.21 13.56
CA GLU A 174 -9.81 -5.84 14.50
C GLU A 174 -9.46 -4.53 15.23
N GLU A 175 -8.22 -4.39 15.72
CA GLU A 175 -7.76 -3.15 16.35
C GLU A 175 -7.72 -1.98 15.36
N ILE A 176 -7.42 -2.22 14.07
CA ILE A 176 -7.51 -1.19 13.01
C ILE A 176 -8.97 -0.75 12.84
N ILE A 177 -9.90 -1.70 12.74
CA ILE A 177 -11.34 -1.44 12.58
C ILE A 177 -11.87 -0.61 13.75
N ASP A 178 -11.51 -0.99 14.97
CA ASP A 178 -11.92 -0.31 16.20
C ASP A 178 -11.33 1.12 16.29
N SER A 179 -10.06 1.31 15.90
CA SER A 179 -9.44 2.64 15.77
C SER A 179 -10.17 3.53 14.76
N GLU A 180 -10.56 2.97 13.61
CA GLU A 180 -11.31 3.71 12.59
C GLU A 180 -12.72 4.07 13.07
N LEU A 181 -13.44 3.16 13.71
CA LEU A 181 -14.77 3.41 14.28
C LEU A 181 -14.73 4.52 15.34
N ARG A 182 -13.79 4.46 16.29
CA ARG A 182 -13.61 5.50 17.31
C ARG A 182 -13.45 6.89 16.71
N TYR A 183 -12.60 7.00 15.69
CA TYR A 183 -12.37 8.27 15.00
C TYR A 183 -13.63 8.75 14.28
N LEU A 184 -14.26 7.89 13.48
CA LEU A 184 -15.42 8.26 12.68
C LEU A 184 -16.61 8.67 13.55
N ASN A 185 -16.90 7.92 14.62
CA ASN A 185 -17.97 8.24 15.57
C ASN A 185 -17.71 9.56 16.33
N ALA A 186 -16.45 9.86 16.66
CA ALA A 186 -16.09 11.16 17.25
C ALA A 186 -16.22 12.29 16.23
N TYR A 187 -15.84 12.03 14.98
CA TYR A 187 -15.89 12.97 13.88
C TYR A 187 -17.32 13.36 13.52
N GLU A 188 -18.29 12.43 13.54
CA GLU A 188 -19.71 12.76 13.33
C GLU A 188 -20.26 13.72 14.39
N LYS A 189 -19.82 13.59 15.65
CA LYS A 189 -20.23 14.48 16.74
C LYS A 189 -19.59 15.85 16.67
N SER A 190 -18.29 15.90 16.39
CA SER A 190 -17.51 17.15 16.40
C SER A 190 -16.34 17.09 15.40
N PRO A 191 -16.59 17.41 14.11
CA PRO A 191 -15.58 17.25 13.06
C PRO A 191 -14.27 18.00 13.32
N ILE A 192 -14.37 19.29 13.63
CA ILE A 192 -13.22 20.19 13.81
C ILE A 192 -12.42 19.81 15.05
N LEU A 193 -13.11 19.61 16.18
CA LEU A 193 -12.47 19.25 17.45
C LEU A 193 -11.78 17.89 17.36
N THR A 194 -12.41 16.91 16.69
CA THR A 194 -11.83 15.59 16.49
C THR A 194 -10.56 15.68 15.65
N ASP A 195 -10.57 16.40 14.53
CA ASP A 195 -9.37 16.55 13.69
C ASP A 195 -8.23 17.26 14.44
N ILE A 196 -8.52 18.32 15.21
CA ILE A 196 -7.51 18.99 16.05
C ILE A 196 -6.95 18.03 17.11
N ARG A 197 -7.81 17.28 17.79
CA ARG A 197 -7.38 16.32 18.82
C ARG A 197 -6.47 15.25 18.23
N TYR A 198 -6.86 14.64 17.12
CA TYR A 198 -6.04 13.64 16.44
C TYR A 198 -4.76 14.23 15.85
N PHE A 199 -4.77 15.48 15.38
CA PHE A 199 -3.54 16.18 14.96
C PHE A 199 -2.51 16.22 16.09
N VAL A 200 -2.92 16.69 17.28
CA VAL A 200 -2.02 16.78 18.45
C VAL A 200 -1.51 15.40 18.87
N MET A 201 -2.39 14.40 18.93
CA MET A 201 -2.03 13.04 19.34
C MET A 201 -1.09 12.36 18.35
N VAL A 202 -1.32 12.52 17.04
CA VAL A 202 -0.43 11.97 16.00
C VAL A 202 0.90 12.70 16.00
N PHE A 203 0.90 14.03 16.09
CA PHE A 203 2.12 14.82 16.15
C PHE A 203 3.00 14.38 17.33
N TYR A 204 2.41 14.24 18.52
CA TYR A 204 3.09 13.73 19.70
C TYR A 204 3.65 12.32 19.47
N THR A 205 2.85 11.41 18.91
CA THR A 205 3.27 10.01 18.69
C THR A 205 4.39 9.88 17.64
N ILE A 206 4.33 10.65 16.55
CA ILE A 206 5.36 10.61 15.50
C ILE A 206 6.67 11.25 15.99
N VAL A 207 6.59 12.42 16.62
CA VAL A 207 7.78 13.19 17.02
C VAL A 207 8.46 12.58 18.24
N ILE A 208 7.69 12.18 19.27
CA ILE A 208 8.24 11.78 20.57
C ILE A 208 8.41 10.26 20.67
N ARG A 209 7.43 9.47 20.21
CA ARG A 209 7.52 7.99 20.28
C ARG A 209 8.24 7.37 19.08
N ARG A 210 8.68 8.18 18.10
CA ARG A 210 9.32 7.74 16.84
C ARG A 210 8.53 6.62 16.15
N ALA A 211 7.20 6.63 16.25
CA ALA A 211 6.36 5.65 15.59
C ALA A 211 6.48 5.84 14.07
N ARG A 212 7.38 5.08 13.44
CA ARG A 212 7.51 5.03 12.00
C ARG A 212 6.61 3.92 11.48
N SER A 213 5.92 4.17 10.37
CA SER A 213 5.33 3.09 9.59
C SER A 213 6.46 2.27 8.92
N ASN A 214 7.20 1.47 9.70
CA ASN A 214 8.15 0.50 9.15
C ASN A 214 7.40 -0.62 8.46
#